data_AF-A0A7X4IBT8-F1
#
_entry.id   AF-A0A7X4IBT8-F1
#
_cell.length_a   1.000
_cell.length_b   1.000
_cell.length_c   1.000
_cell.angle_alpha   90.00
_cell.angle_beta   90.00
_cell.angle_gamma   90.00
#
_symmetry.space_group_name_H-M   'P 1'
#
loop_
_entity.id
_entity.type
_entity.pdbx_description
1 polymer ?
#
loop_
_entity_poly.entity_id
_entity_poly.type
_entity_poly.pdbx_seq_one_letter_code
_entity_poly.pdbx_strand_id
1 'polypeptide(L)'
;MAIRFIRPKRIRKAKTPGSQEVLRRLEEYLQSECDEPVEILCGFWQDQQDAITYQELRKAVADGSLSKETLEAWQQDYSVLVAERLQSMWTQAIAAGPTGQPILDGLAFEFNTQTPGVLDWISERGAEFVTRCTEEQKDAIAALLEKKMRESHTVDELARLIRPCIGLTEGDARANARYYDNIVATMRKEHPRMKIESIRRKALDASQKYAEKQHRARAFTIAQTESAFAYNRGADEGIRQAQGEGYLGTMVKRWSTSGDDSVCDICNALEGTEVDMDSDFDFKGKVLFAGQHMLPPAHPRCACAIEYIEVAAPRGRK
;
A
#
# COMPACT_ATOMS: atom_id res chain seq x y z
N MET A 1 -29.13 -18.01 28.59
CA MET A 1 -28.20 -18.81 27.77
C MET A 1 -27.74 -17.94 26.60
N ALA A 2 -26.45 -17.56 26.55
CA ALA A 2 -25.91 -16.83 25.41
C ALA A 2 -25.55 -17.85 24.32
N ILE A 3 -26.24 -17.78 23.18
CA ILE A 3 -25.90 -18.59 22.01
C ILE A 3 -24.56 -18.08 21.48
N ARG A 4 -23.49 -18.86 21.71
CA ARG A 4 -22.19 -18.63 21.08
C ARG A 4 -22.34 -18.96 19.61
N PHE A 5 -22.39 -17.93 18.76
CA PHE A 5 -22.19 -18.10 17.33
C PHE A 5 -20.74 -18.53 17.10
N ILE A 6 -20.50 -19.83 17.01
CA ILE A 6 -19.24 -20.38 16.54
C ILE A 6 -19.18 -20.01 15.05
N ARG A 7 -18.27 -19.11 14.67
CA ARG A 7 -18.03 -18.85 13.24
C ARG A 7 -17.73 -20.18 12.56
N PRO A 8 -18.39 -20.51 11.44
CA PRO A 8 -18.12 -21.77 10.74
C PRO A 8 -16.62 -21.87 10.46
N LYS A 9 -16.03 -23.03 10.73
CA LYS A 9 -14.63 -23.29 10.38
C LYS A 9 -14.49 -23.08 8.88
N ARG A 10 -13.64 -22.14 8.46
CA ARG A 10 -13.27 -21.97 7.05
C ARG A 10 -12.62 -23.27 6.60
N ILE A 11 -13.23 -23.94 5.62
CA ILE A 11 -12.67 -25.14 5.01
C ILE A 11 -11.56 -24.66 4.07
N ARG A 12 -10.31 -25.01 4.38
CA ARG A 12 -9.18 -24.71 3.49
C ARG A 12 -9.39 -25.47 2.17
N LYS A 13 -9.52 -24.74 1.06
CA LYS A 13 -9.54 -25.36 -0.27
C LYS A 13 -8.15 -25.95 -0.55
N ALA A 14 -8.10 -27.13 -1.15
CA ALA A 14 -6.84 -27.77 -1.51
C ALA A 14 -6.19 -27.00 -2.67
N LYS A 15 -4.91 -26.66 -2.53
CA LYS A 15 -4.13 -25.95 -3.56
C LYS A 15 -3.45 -26.93 -4.50
N THR A 16 -3.33 -26.55 -5.76
CA THR A 16 -2.46 -27.26 -6.72
C THR A 16 -0.99 -27.02 -6.38
N PRO A 17 -0.08 -27.91 -6.80
CA PRO A 17 1.36 -27.66 -6.68
C PRO A 17 1.80 -26.35 -7.36
N GLY A 18 1.22 -26.02 -8.53
CA GLY A 18 1.49 -24.77 -9.24
C GLY A 18 1.06 -23.54 -8.44
N SER A 19 -0.15 -23.56 -7.89
CA SER A 19 -0.67 -22.52 -6.98
C SER A 19 0.21 -22.32 -5.74
N GLN A 20 0.79 -23.38 -5.18
CA GLN A 20 1.72 -23.28 -4.04
C GLN A 20 3.04 -22.64 -4.44
N GLU A 21 3.57 -23.00 -5.60
CA GLU A 21 4.85 -22.50 -6.08
C GLU A 21 4.80 -21.02 -6.48
N VAL A 22 3.76 -20.56 -7.19
CA VAL A 22 3.59 -19.13 -7.53
C VAL A 22 3.50 -18.25 -6.27
N LEU A 23 2.84 -18.74 -5.22
CA LEU A 23 2.75 -18.04 -3.94
C LEU A 23 4.09 -17.99 -3.22
N ARG A 24 4.82 -19.10 -3.19
CA ARG A 24 6.14 -19.17 -2.56
C ARG A 24 7.10 -18.17 -3.20
N ARG A 25 7.13 -18.09 -4.54
CA ARG A 25 8.00 -17.16 -5.28
C ARG A 25 7.60 -15.69 -5.05
N LEU A 26 6.30 -15.38 -5.00
CA LEU A 26 5.82 -14.03 -4.65
C LEU A 26 6.19 -13.68 -3.20
N GLU A 27 6.01 -14.60 -2.25
CA GLU A 27 6.32 -14.37 -0.85
C GLU A 27 7.81 -14.10 -0.65
N GLU A 28 8.68 -14.90 -1.28
CA GLU A 28 10.14 -14.71 -1.25
C GLU A 28 10.53 -13.34 -1.81
N TYR A 29 9.95 -12.94 -2.94
CA TYR A 29 10.17 -11.62 -3.53
C TYR A 29 9.73 -10.49 -2.59
N LEU A 30 8.51 -10.57 -2.02
CA LEU A 30 8.01 -9.53 -1.13
C LEU A 30 8.82 -9.43 0.17
N GLN A 31 9.34 -10.55 0.68
CA GLN A 31 10.19 -10.56 1.87
C GLN A 31 11.57 -9.94 1.63
N SER A 32 12.11 -10.03 0.41
CA SER A 32 13.43 -9.45 0.10
C SER A 32 13.37 -7.98 -0.33
N GLU A 33 12.32 -7.57 -1.07
CA GLU A 33 12.32 -6.28 -1.76
C GLU A 33 11.51 -5.16 -1.08
N CYS A 34 10.80 -5.43 0.02
CA CYS A 34 9.94 -4.40 0.65
C CYS A 34 10.69 -3.43 1.57
N ASP A 35 11.89 -3.76 2.06
CA ASP A 35 12.59 -2.95 3.07
C ASP A 35 13.08 -1.60 2.51
N GLU A 36 13.73 -1.58 1.35
CA GLU A 36 14.24 -0.35 0.73
C GLU A 36 13.11 0.66 0.42
N PRO A 37 11.99 0.29 -0.23
CA PRO A 37 10.87 1.19 -0.41
C PRO A 37 10.28 1.74 0.89
N VAL A 38 10.30 0.95 1.98
CA VAL A 38 9.84 1.41 3.29
C VAL A 38 10.73 2.51 3.84
N GLU A 39 12.05 2.33 3.74
CA GLU A 39 13.03 3.34 4.16
C GLU A 39 12.91 4.63 3.33
N ILE A 40 12.77 4.50 2.02
CA ILE A 40 12.56 5.63 1.10
C ILE A 40 11.32 6.43 1.50
N LEU A 41 10.18 5.78 1.73
CA LEU A 41 8.93 6.46 2.09
C LEU A 41 8.99 7.13 3.47
N CYS A 42 9.60 6.45 4.45
CA CYS A 42 9.76 7.03 5.79
C CYS A 42 10.70 8.24 5.77
N GLY A 43 11.82 8.15 5.03
CA GLY A 43 12.74 9.26 4.84
C GLY A 43 12.08 10.43 4.13
N PHE A 44 11.32 10.16 3.06
CA PHE A 44 10.58 11.18 2.32
C PHE A 44 9.61 11.98 3.21
N TRP A 45 8.80 11.30 4.04
CA TRP A 45 7.90 12.01 4.95
C TRP A 45 8.65 12.77 6.04
N GLN A 46 9.78 12.25 6.52
CA GLN A 46 10.65 12.96 7.45
C GLN A 46 11.19 14.27 6.82
N ASP A 47 11.62 14.22 5.56
CA ASP A 47 12.10 15.41 4.84
C ASP A 47 10.99 16.45 4.69
N GLN A 48 9.76 16.03 4.36
CA GLN A 48 8.59 16.94 4.32
C GLN A 48 8.26 17.54 5.69
N GLN A 49 8.40 16.75 6.77
CA GLN A 49 8.21 17.21 8.14
C GLN A 49 9.24 18.28 8.54
N ASP A 50 10.47 18.14 8.07
CA ASP A 50 11.56 19.05 8.37
C ASP A 50 11.53 20.31 7.50
N ALA A 51 11.11 20.18 6.24
CA ALA A 51 10.98 21.27 5.28
C ALA A 51 9.90 22.30 5.67
N ILE A 52 8.74 21.85 6.17
CA ILE A 52 7.68 22.77 6.57
C ILE A 52 8.09 23.55 7.82
N THR A 53 7.94 24.87 7.81
CA THR A 53 8.36 25.73 8.92
C THR A 53 7.30 25.78 10.02
N TYR A 54 7.74 26.15 11.22
CA TYR A 54 6.81 26.38 12.33
C TYR A 54 5.81 27.51 12.03
N GLN A 55 6.23 28.54 11.29
CA GLN A 55 5.37 29.67 10.93
C GLN A 55 4.25 29.24 9.97
N GLU A 56 4.57 28.42 8.96
CA GLU A 56 3.58 27.87 8.03
C GLU A 56 2.55 27.00 8.76
N LEU A 57 3.00 26.14 9.68
CA LEU A 57 2.08 25.32 10.48
C LEU A 57 1.15 26.15 11.36
N ARG A 58 1.66 27.21 12.01
CA ARG A 58 0.81 28.11 12.81
C ARG A 58 -0.21 28.83 11.94
N LYS A 59 0.20 29.29 10.76
CA LYS A 59 -0.70 29.92 9.79
C LYS A 59 -1.79 28.94 9.35
N ALA A 60 -1.41 27.70 9.03
CA ALA A 60 -2.37 26.67 8.67
C ALA A 60 -3.38 26.39 9.80
N VAL A 61 -2.94 26.37 11.07
CA VAL A 61 -3.84 26.26 12.22
C VAL A 61 -4.78 27.47 12.34
N ALA A 62 -4.26 28.69 12.19
CA ALA A 62 -5.08 29.89 12.25
C ALA A 62 -6.15 29.90 11.15
N ASP A 63 -5.75 29.59 9.92
CA ASP A 63 -6.61 29.59 8.73
C ASP A 63 -7.55 28.37 8.71
N GLY A 64 -7.19 27.27 9.39
CA GLY A 64 -7.91 26.00 9.37
C GLY A 64 -7.69 25.19 8.09
N SER A 65 -6.68 25.54 7.29
CA SER A 65 -6.31 24.86 6.05
C SER A 65 -4.84 25.07 5.72
N LEU A 66 -4.22 24.12 5.01
CA LEU A 66 -2.92 24.34 4.37
C LEU A 66 -3.02 25.35 3.23
N SER A 67 -1.92 26.03 2.93
CA SER A 67 -1.87 26.94 1.78
C SER A 67 -1.81 26.15 0.47
N LYS A 68 -2.22 26.79 -0.63
CA LYS A 68 -2.18 26.18 -1.96
C LYS A 68 -0.75 25.84 -2.36
N GLU A 69 0.18 26.73 -2.05
CA GLU A 69 1.61 26.59 -2.35
C GLU A 69 2.22 25.37 -1.63
N THR A 70 1.84 25.12 -0.36
CA THR A 70 2.28 23.92 0.36
C THR A 70 1.76 22.64 -0.30
N LEU A 71 0.49 22.63 -0.73
CA LEU A 71 -0.10 21.46 -1.40
C LEU A 71 0.54 21.19 -2.77
N GLU A 72 0.83 22.25 -3.54
CA GLU A 72 1.52 22.15 -4.83
C GLU A 72 2.97 21.67 -4.67
N ALA A 73 3.68 22.17 -3.65
CA ALA A 73 5.02 21.69 -3.33
C ALA A 73 5.02 20.19 -3.00
N TRP A 74 4.10 19.73 -2.15
CA TRP A 74 4.00 18.30 -1.83
C TRP A 74 3.67 17.44 -3.04
N GLN A 75 2.78 17.89 -3.92
CA GLN A 75 2.49 17.16 -5.15
C GLN A 75 3.73 17.03 -6.05
N GLN A 76 4.53 18.09 -6.13
CA GLN A 76 5.80 18.07 -6.85
C GLN A 76 6.81 17.13 -6.18
N ASP A 77 6.95 17.17 -4.85
CA ASP A 77 7.83 16.27 -4.10
C ASP A 77 7.49 14.80 -4.36
N TYR A 78 6.20 14.44 -4.34
CA TYR A 78 5.75 13.08 -4.66
C TYR A 78 6.05 12.71 -6.13
N SER A 79 5.93 13.65 -7.05
CA SER A 79 6.26 13.42 -8.46
C SER A 79 7.76 13.12 -8.66
N VAL A 80 8.62 13.85 -7.95
CA VAL A 80 10.08 13.61 -7.93
C VAL A 80 10.40 12.26 -7.27
N LEU A 81 9.79 11.97 -6.11
CA LEU A 81 9.95 10.68 -5.43
C LEU A 81 9.64 9.51 -6.37
N VAL A 82 8.53 9.59 -7.11
CA VAL A 82 8.15 8.55 -8.06
C VAL A 82 9.19 8.41 -9.17
N ALA A 83 9.53 9.51 -9.84
CA ALA A 83 10.43 9.51 -10.98
C ALA A 83 11.84 9.02 -10.61
N GLU A 84 12.35 9.37 -9.43
CA GLU A 84 13.74 9.11 -9.05
C GLU A 84 13.94 7.84 -8.22
N ARG A 85 12.91 7.42 -7.45
CA ARG A 85 13.09 6.40 -6.40
C ARG A 85 12.15 5.20 -6.51
N LEU A 86 10.89 5.39 -6.91
CA LEU A 86 9.89 4.31 -6.90
C LEU A 86 9.72 3.62 -8.27
N GLN A 87 10.13 4.26 -9.37
CA GLN A 87 10.10 3.62 -10.69
C GLN A 87 10.96 2.34 -10.74
N SER A 88 12.11 2.33 -10.08
CA SER A 88 12.99 1.14 -10.01
C SER A 88 12.29 -0.03 -9.32
N MET A 89 11.58 0.23 -8.21
CA MET A 89 10.80 -0.77 -7.48
C MET A 89 9.76 -1.44 -8.39
N TRP A 90 8.95 -0.66 -9.12
CA TRP A 90 7.96 -1.22 -10.04
C TRP A 90 8.61 -1.97 -11.21
N THR A 91 9.71 -1.46 -11.74
CA THR A 91 10.45 -2.11 -12.84
C THR A 91 11.01 -3.46 -12.40
N GLN A 92 11.61 -3.53 -11.22
CA GLN A 92 12.13 -4.77 -10.64
C GLN A 92 11.01 -5.78 -10.36
N ALA A 93 9.90 -5.33 -9.78
CA ALA A 93 8.74 -6.18 -9.51
C ALA A 93 8.15 -6.76 -10.79
N ILE A 94 7.94 -5.92 -11.81
CA ILE A 94 7.47 -6.38 -13.13
C ILE A 94 8.45 -7.38 -13.74
N ALA A 95 9.76 -7.13 -13.68
CA ALA A 95 10.76 -8.06 -14.21
C ALA A 95 10.80 -9.40 -13.46
N ALA A 96 10.49 -9.39 -12.15
CA ALA A 96 10.43 -10.60 -11.33
C ALA A 96 9.12 -11.40 -11.52
N GLY A 97 8.04 -10.76 -11.98
CA GLY A 97 6.75 -11.41 -12.17
C GLY A 97 6.79 -12.70 -13.02
N PRO A 98 7.38 -12.68 -14.23
CA PRO A 98 7.50 -13.87 -15.08
C PRO A 98 8.34 -14.99 -14.47
N THR A 99 9.42 -14.66 -13.74
CA THR A 99 10.24 -15.69 -13.05
C THR A 99 9.47 -16.33 -11.90
N GLY A 100 8.41 -15.67 -11.41
CA GLY A 100 7.41 -16.21 -10.51
C GLY A 100 6.51 -17.31 -11.09
N GLN A 101 6.55 -17.56 -12.39
CA GLN A 101 5.63 -18.45 -13.08
C GLN A 101 6.31 -19.76 -13.51
N PRO A 102 6.03 -20.90 -12.83
CA PRO A 102 6.67 -22.18 -13.12
C PRO A 102 6.43 -22.70 -14.54
N ILE A 103 5.34 -22.27 -15.17
CA ILE A 103 5.02 -22.63 -16.56
C ILE A 103 5.99 -22.01 -17.58
N LEU A 104 6.76 -20.99 -17.17
CA LEU A 104 7.82 -20.41 -17.98
C LEU A 104 9.19 -21.05 -17.72
N ASP A 105 9.32 -21.91 -16.71
CA ASP A 105 10.58 -22.56 -16.38
C ASP A 105 11.05 -23.46 -17.53
N GLY A 106 12.33 -23.31 -17.92
CA GLY A 106 12.95 -24.13 -18.96
C GLY A 106 12.61 -23.72 -20.40
N LEU A 107 11.81 -22.68 -20.60
CA LEU A 107 11.60 -22.08 -21.92
C LEU A 107 12.76 -21.15 -22.29
N ALA A 108 13.09 -21.07 -23.58
CA ALA A 108 14.02 -20.08 -24.12
C ALA A 108 13.33 -18.71 -24.33
N PHE A 109 12.48 -18.33 -23.38
CA PHE A 109 11.70 -17.09 -23.40
C PHE A 109 12.45 -16.00 -22.63
N GLU A 110 12.54 -14.80 -23.21
CA GLU A 110 13.10 -13.62 -22.58
C GLU A 110 12.03 -12.55 -22.45
N PHE A 111 11.75 -12.13 -21.21
CA PHE A 111 10.75 -11.11 -20.95
C PHE A 111 11.25 -9.71 -21.35
N ASN A 112 10.48 -9.01 -22.19
CA ASN A 112 10.80 -7.66 -22.60
C ASN A 112 10.05 -6.64 -21.72
N THR A 113 10.79 -5.94 -20.86
CA THR A 113 10.26 -4.86 -20.00
C THR A 113 10.07 -3.53 -20.74
N GLN A 114 10.56 -3.41 -21.98
CA GLN A 114 10.53 -2.18 -22.78
C GLN A 114 9.36 -2.15 -23.76
N THR A 115 8.35 -3.00 -23.58
CA THR A 115 7.13 -2.92 -24.38
C THR A 115 6.30 -1.70 -23.95
N PRO A 116 5.57 -1.06 -24.89
CA PRO A 116 4.69 0.06 -24.55
C PRO A 116 3.73 -0.26 -23.40
N GLY A 117 3.15 -1.46 -23.37
CA GLY A 117 2.23 -1.87 -22.30
C GLY A 117 2.84 -1.92 -20.89
N VAL A 118 4.13 -2.22 -20.76
CA VAL A 118 4.84 -2.18 -19.47
C VAL A 118 5.17 -0.74 -19.08
N LEU A 119 5.72 0.03 -20.02
CA LEU A 119 6.13 1.41 -19.79
C LEU A 119 4.94 2.32 -19.45
N ASP A 120 3.84 2.17 -20.20
CA ASP A 120 2.60 2.93 -19.97
C ASP A 120 2.00 2.59 -18.60
N TRP A 121 1.98 1.31 -18.22
CA TRP A 121 1.49 0.90 -16.91
C TRP A 121 2.32 1.50 -15.76
N ILE A 122 3.65 1.50 -15.85
CA ILE A 122 4.52 2.11 -14.82
C ILE A 122 4.24 3.61 -14.71
N SER A 123 4.07 4.30 -15.85
CA SER A 123 3.78 5.73 -15.90
C SER A 123 2.42 6.07 -15.26
N GLU A 124 1.36 5.37 -15.66
CA GLU A 124 0.00 5.55 -15.12
C GLU A 124 -0.04 5.24 -13.62
N ARG A 125 0.62 4.16 -13.19
CA ARG A 125 0.75 3.79 -11.78
C ARG A 125 1.42 4.90 -10.98
N GLY A 126 2.49 5.48 -11.52
CA GLY A 126 3.18 6.63 -10.96
C GLY A 126 2.25 7.82 -10.71
N ALA A 127 1.48 8.22 -11.72
CA ALA A 127 0.55 9.35 -11.61
C ALA A 127 -0.56 9.10 -10.57
N GLU A 128 -1.10 7.88 -10.52
CA GLU A 128 -2.13 7.52 -9.54
C GLU A 128 -1.58 7.54 -8.11
N PHE A 129 -0.35 7.05 -7.92
CA PHE A 129 0.34 7.08 -6.63
C PHE A 129 0.50 8.52 -6.10
N VAL A 130 1.03 9.42 -6.93
CA VAL A 130 1.22 10.84 -6.58
C VAL A 130 -0.10 11.45 -6.13
N THR A 131 -1.16 11.25 -6.93
CA THR A 131 -2.49 11.81 -6.67
C THR A 131 -3.04 11.33 -5.33
N ARG A 132 -3.05 10.01 -5.12
CA ARG A 132 -3.60 9.40 -3.90
C ARG A 132 -2.82 9.76 -2.64
N CYS A 133 -1.48 9.69 -2.67
CA CYS A 133 -0.67 10.01 -1.49
C CYS A 133 -0.80 11.49 -1.09
N THR A 134 -0.86 12.38 -2.08
CA THR A 134 -1.09 13.82 -1.87
C THR A 134 -2.47 14.08 -1.25
N GLU A 135 -3.52 13.45 -1.77
CA GLU A 135 -4.88 13.56 -1.22
C GLU A 135 -4.97 13.02 0.21
N GLU A 136 -4.46 11.81 0.46
CA GLU A 136 -4.49 11.19 1.79
C GLU A 136 -3.75 12.04 2.85
N GLN A 137 -2.63 12.65 2.47
CA GLN A 137 -1.88 13.55 3.35
C GLN A 137 -2.63 14.86 3.61
N LYS A 138 -3.26 15.44 2.57
CA LYS A 138 -4.10 16.64 2.72
C LYS A 138 -5.27 16.37 3.67
N ASP A 139 -5.96 15.24 3.50
CA ASP A 139 -7.08 14.84 4.35
C ASP A 139 -6.64 14.63 5.80
N ALA A 140 -5.47 14.04 6.02
CA ALA A 140 -4.90 13.87 7.35
C ALA A 140 -4.65 15.19 8.07
N ILE A 141 -4.06 16.17 7.39
CA ILE A 141 -3.83 17.47 7.98
C ILE A 141 -5.15 18.22 8.17
N ALA A 142 -6.08 18.15 7.21
CA ALA A 142 -7.40 18.76 7.33
C ALA A 142 -8.17 18.25 8.56
N ALA A 143 -8.10 16.95 8.84
CA ALA A 143 -8.70 16.35 10.04
C ALA A 143 -8.12 16.89 11.36
N LEU A 144 -6.84 17.27 11.38
CA LEU A 144 -6.22 17.92 12.53
C LEU A 144 -6.53 19.42 12.62
N LEU A 145 -6.89 20.04 11.50
CA LEU A 145 -7.25 21.47 11.41
C LEU A 145 -8.74 21.75 11.64
N GLU A 146 -9.56 20.71 11.82
CA GLU A 146 -10.98 20.84 12.12
C GLU A 146 -11.26 21.77 13.31
N LYS A 147 -12.38 22.49 13.27
CA LYS A 147 -12.78 23.48 14.29
C LYS A 147 -12.67 22.94 15.71
N LYS A 148 -13.14 21.72 15.96
CA LYS A 148 -13.10 21.08 17.29
C LYS A 148 -11.66 20.92 17.80
N MET A 149 -10.71 20.57 16.93
CA MET A 149 -9.29 20.45 17.28
C MET A 149 -8.70 21.81 17.61
N ARG A 150 -9.02 22.83 16.81
CA ARG A 150 -8.60 24.22 17.01
C ARG A 150 -9.16 24.86 18.29
N GLU A 151 -10.36 24.45 18.71
CA GLU A 151 -10.97 24.92 19.96
C GLU A 151 -10.42 24.19 21.20
N SER A 152 -9.93 22.96 21.04
CA SER A 152 -9.42 22.14 22.14
C SER A 152 -7.92 22.38 22.43
N HIS A 153 -7.20 23.00 21.51
CA HIS A 153 -5.75 23.19 21.57
C HIS A 153 -5.36 24.64 21.31
N THR A 154 -4.21 25.05 21.84
CA THR A 154 -3.60 26.31 21.41
C THR A 154 -3.02 26.16 19.99
N VAL A 155 -2.86 27.27 19.27
CA VAL A 155 -2.24 27.28 17.93
C VAL A 155 -0.86 26.61 17.96
N ASP A 156 -0.07 26.88 19.00
CA ASP A 156 1.28 26.35 19.15
C ASP A 156 1.31 24.87 19.55
N GLU A 157 0.28 24.38 20.24
CA GLU A 157 0.12 22.95 20.53
C GLU A 157 -0.25 22.19 19.26
N LEU A 158 -1.25 22.69 18.54
CA LEU A 158 -1.75 22.01 17.35
C LEU A 158 -0.72 22.00 16.22
N ALA A 159 0.05 23.08 16.04
CA ALA A 159 1.16 23.10 15.09
C ALA A 159 2.23 22.02 15.40
N ARG A 160 2.51 21.77 16.69
CA ARG A 160 3.44 20.71 17.12
C ARG A 160 2.86 19.30 16.97
N LEU A 161 1.54 19.14 17.05
CA LEU A 161 0.85 17.88 16.80
C LEU A 161 0.71 17.55 15.31
N ILE A 162 0.55 18.57 14.47
CA ILE A 162 0.42 18.41 13.03
C ILE A 162 1.72 17.93 12.40
N ARG A 163 2.87 18.51 12.77
CA ARG A 163 4.16 18.18 12.13
C ARG A 163 4.42 16.66 12.07
N PRO A 164 4.40 15.91 13.19
CA PRO A 164 4.65 14.46 13.14
C PRO A 164 3.63 13.67 12.32
N CYS A 165 2.47 14.24 12.03
CA CYS A 165 1.41 13.58 11.27
C CYS A 165 1.50 13.81 9.74
N ILE A 166 2.45 14.63 9.26
CA ILE A 166 2.70 14.78 7.82
C ILE A 166 3.24 13.45 7.29
N GLY A 167 2.55 12.88 6.30
CA GLY A 167 2.79 11.52 5.81
C GLY A 167 1.90 10.46 6.46
N LEU A 168 0.98 10.81 7.35
CA LEU A 168 -0.04 9.89 7.87
C LEU A 168 -1.33 9.93 7.04
N THR A 169 -2.14 8.88 7.19
CA THR A 169 -3.53 8.87 6.71
C THR A 169 -4.44 9.64 7.67
N GLU A 170 -5.64 10.01 7.24
CA GLU A 170 -6.63 10.65 8.11
C GLU A 170 -6.93 9.85 9.38
N GLY A 171 -7.14 8.54 9.23
CA GLY A 171 -7.40 7.64 10.35
C GLY A 171 -6.25 7.62 11.36
N ASP A 172 -5.02 7.58 10.85
CA ASP A 172 -3.81 7.57 11.66
C ASP A 172 -3.57 8.89 12.38
N ALA A 173 -3.72 10.02 11.69
CA ALA A 173 -3.57 11.34 12.29
C ALA A 173 -4.60 11.56 13.41
N ARG A 174 -5.86 11.18 13.19
CA ARG A 174 -6.90 11.22 14.23
C ARG A 174 -6.60 10.28 15.40
N ALA A 175 -6.06 9.09 15.13
CA ALA A 175 -5.65 8.17 16.18
C ALA A 175 -4.49 8.74 17.01
N ASN A 176 -3.53 9.40 16.36
CA ASN A 176 -2.41 10.08 17.00
C ASN A 176 -2.88 11.22 17.92
N ALA A 177 -3.78 12.07 17.42
CA ALA A 177 -4.38 13.15 18.22
C ALA A 177 -5.14 12.61 19.44
N ARG A 178 -5.96 11.55 19.28
CA ARG A 178 -6.64 10.90 20.41
C ARG A 178 -5.65 10.31 21.42
N TYR A 179 -4.55 9.73 20.95
CA TYR A 179 -3.51 9.18 21.80
C TYR A 179 -2.85 10.27 22.65
N TYR A 180 -2.54 11.42 22.04
CA TYR A 180 -2.06 12.60 22.75
C TYR A 180 -3.02 13.06 23.85
N ASP A 181 -4.30 13.27 23.50
CA ASP A 181 -5.34 13.73 24.43
C ASP A 181 -5.49 12.79 25.63
N ASN A 182 -5.47 11.47 25.36
CA ASN A 182 -5.56 10.45 26.39
C ASN A 182 -4.37 10.49 27.36
N ILE A 183 -3.15 10.69 26.86
CA ILE A 183 -1.97 10.83 27.72
C ILE A 183 -2.08 12.09 28.58
N VAL A 184 -2.49 13.22 28.00
CA VAL A 184 -2.67 14.47 28.75
C VAL A 184 -3.71 14.27 29.86
N ALA A 185 -4.86 13.68 29.56
CA ALA A 185 -5.92 13.41 30.52
C ALA A 185 -5.47 12.47 31.65
N THR A 186 -4.80 11.37 31.30
CA THR A 186 -4.30 10.37 32.26
C THR A 186 -3.24 10.97 33.18
N MET A 187 -2.25 11.67 32.63
CA MET A 187 -1.17 12.30 33.39
C MET A 187 -1.68 13.41 34.31
N ARG A 188 -2.71 14.18 33.89
CA ARG A 188 -3.36 15.18 34.76
C ARG A 188 -4.04 14.53 35.97
N LYS A 189 -4.66 13.36 35.76
CA LYS A 189 -5.34 12.61 36.82
C LYS A 189 -4.36 11.97 37.79
N GLU A 190 -3.30 11.34 37.28
CA GLU A 190 -2.32 10.59 38.07
C GLU A 190 -1.27 11.48 38.74
N HIS A 191 -0.98 12.64 38.14
CA HIS A 191 0.01 13.59 38.66
C HIS A 191 -0.53 15.03 38.76
N PRO A 192 -1.51 15.32 39.65
CA PRO A 192 -2.18 16.63 39.70
C PRO A 192 -1.25 17.83 40.01
N ARG A 193 -0.08 17.58 40.61
CA ARG A 193 0.92 18.61 40.93
C ARG A 193 1.90 18.87 39.79
N MET A 194 1.90 18.07 38.73
CA MET A 194 2.80 18.23 37.58
C MET A 194 2.35 19.42 36.72
N LYS A 195 3.29 20.28 36.33
CA LYS A 195 3.01 21.40 35.43
C LYS A 195 2.42 20.91 34.11
N ILE A 196 1.38 21.58 33.64
CA ILE A 196 0.69 21.18 32.39
C ILE A 196 1.62 21.16 31.18
N GLU A 197 2.57 22.10 31.10
CA GLU A 197 3.58 22.13 30.03
C GLU A 197 4.44 20.87 30.02
N SER A 198 4.80 20.33 31.20
CA SER A 198 5.58 19.10 31.31
C SER A 198 4.78 17.88 30.87
N ILE A 199 3.49 17.82 31.23
CA ILE A 199 2.56 16.79 30.77
C ILE A 199 2.43 16.83 29.25
N ARG A 200 2.20 18.02 28.67
CA ARG A 200 2.07 18.21 27.23
C ARG A 200 3.33 17.83 26.47
N ARG A 201 4.50 18.17 26.99
CA ARG A 201 5.78 17.75 26.40
C ARG A 201 5.91 16.23 26.36
N LYS A 202 5.62 15.54 27.47
CA LYS A 202 5.65 14.08 27.52
C LYS A 202 4.63 13.43 26.57
N ALA A 203 3.43 14.01 26.48
CA ALA A 203 2.40 13.56 25.56
C ALA A 203 2.85 13.75 24.10
N LEU A 204 3.50 14.88 23.79
CA LEU A 204 4.04 15.16 22.47
C LEU A 204 5.14 14.17 22.08
N ASP A 205 6.11 13.93 22.96
CA ASP A 205 7.20 12.97 22.73
C ASP A 205 6.65 11.55 22.47
N ALA A 206 5.58 11.16 23.19
CA ALA A 206 4.91 9.89 22.98
C ALA A 206 4.12 9.85 21.66
N SER A 207 3.46 10.96 21.30
CA SER A 207 2.74 11.12 20.03
C SER A 207 3.66 11.00 18.82
N GLN A 208 4.85 11.61 18.90
CA GLN A 208 5.89 11.52 17.88
C GLN A 208 6.33 10.08 17.64
N LYS A 209 6.67 9.36 18.72
CA LYS A 209 7.03 7.93 18.62
C LYS A 209 5.90 7.05 18.09
N TYR A 210 4.64 7.43 18.36
CA TYR A 210 3.50 6.73 17.81
C TYR A 210 3.33 7.03 16.32
N ALA A 211 3.51 8.29 15.90
CA ALA A 211 3.47 8.70 14.50
C ALA A 211 4.55 7.99 13.69
N GLU A 212 5.79 7.89 14.19
CA GLU A 212 6.86 7.11 13.55
C GLU A 212 6.46 5.64 13.30
N LYS A 213 5.76 5.01 14.24
CA LYS A 213 5.25 3.63 14.07
C LYS A 213 4.17 3.58 12.99
N GLN A 214 3.30 4.59 12.94
CA GLN A 214 2.25 4.68 11.93
C GLN A 214 2.83 4.94 10.54
N HIS A 215 3.86 5.78 10.41
CA HIS A 215 4.62 5.99 9.18
C HIS A 215 5.21 4.68 8.67
N ARG A 216 5.94 3.93 9.51
CA ARG A 216 6.48 2.62 9.12
C ARG A 216 5.38 1.65 8.69
N ALA A 217 4.26 1.61 9.41
CA ALA A 217 3.14 0.75 9.05
C ALA A 217 2.49 1.17 7.72
N ARG A 218 2.35 2.47 7.44
CA ARG A 218 1.85 3.00 6.16
C ARG A 218 2.83 2.70 5.03
N ALA A 219 4.11 3.01 5.22
CA ALA A 219 5.17 2.72 4.26
C ALA A 219 5.18 1.24 3.86
N PHE A 220 5.11 0.33 4.84
CA PHE A 220 5.04 -1.10 4.56
C PHE A 220 3.77 -1.49 3.79
N THR A 221 2.61 -0.92 4.16
CA THR A 221 1.37 -1.13 3.42
C THR A 221 1.51 -0.73 1.96
N ILE A 222 2.09 0.45 1.71
CA ILE A 222 2.33 0.98 0.38
C ILE A 222 3.30 0.07 -0.38
N ALA A 223 4.50 -0.13 0.14
CA ALA A 223 5.56 -0.95 -0.48
C ALA A 223 5.03 -2.33 -0.87
N GLN A 224 4.40 -3.05 0.07
CA GLN A 224 3.87 -4.38 -0.20
C GLN A 224 2.75 -4.36 -1.26
N THR A 225 1.84 -3.39 -1.21
CA THR A 225 0.70 -3.31 -2.15
C THR A 225 1.18 -2.98 -3.56
N GLU A 226 2.08 -2.01 -3.68
CA GLU A 226 2.64 -1.57 -4.96
C GLU A 226 3.52 -2.65 -5.59
N SER A 227 4.41 -3.29 -4.80
CA SER A 227 5.28 -4.37 -5.28
C SER A 227 4.49 -5.61 -5.67
N ALA A 228 3.50 -6.02 -4.86
CA ALA A 228 2.65 -7.17 -5.20
C ALA A 228 1.84 -6.93 -6.49
N PHE A 229 1.38 -5.70 -6.72
CA PHE A 229 0.65 -5.37 -7.94
C PHE A 229 1.56 -5.42 -9.16
N ALA A 230 2.72 -4.76 -9.09
CA ALA A 230 3.70 -4.75 -10.16
C ALA A 230 4.22 -6.16 -10.49
N TYR A 231 4.43 -6.99 -9.47
CA TYR A 231 4.82 -8.39 -9.65
C TYR A 231 3.77 -9.20 -10.41
N ASN A 232 2.51 -9.13 -9.97
CA ASN A 232 1.42 -9.84 -10.64
C ASN A 232 1.19 -9.30 -12.06
N ARG A 233 1.36 -8.00 -12.28
CA ARG A 233 1.32 -7.39 -13.61
C ARG A 233 2.43 -7.91 -14.52
N GLY A 234 3.65 -8.01 -14.01
CA GLY A 234 4.78 -8.60 -14.72
C GLY A 234 4.52 -10.06 -15.09
N ALA A 235 3.94 -10.84 -14.17
CA ALA A 235 3.57 -12.22 -14.44
C ALA A 235 2.54 -12.33 -15.58
N ASP A 236 1.48 -11.50 -15.56
CA ASP A 236 0.46 -11.46 -16.63
C ASP A 236 1.09 -11.10 -17.98
N GLU A 237 1.90 -10.05 -18.02
CA GLU A 237 2.55 -9.59 -19.25
C GLU A 237 3.56 -10.63 -19.79
N GLY A 238 4.33 -11.28 -18.91
CA GLY A 238 5.24 -12.36 -19.29
C GLY A 238 4.52 -13.52 -19.95
N ILE A 239 3.38 -13.93 -19.41
CA ILE A 239 2.55 -14.98 -20.00
C ILE A 239 2.02 -14.54 -21.37
N ARG A 240 1.54 -13.31 -21.51
CA ARG A 240 1.06 -12.76 -22.78
C ARG A 240 2.15 -12.68 -23.85
N GLN A 241 3.36 -12.24 -23.48
CA GLN A 241 4.51 -12.22 -24.40
C GLN A 241 4.89 -13.64 -24.84
N ALA A 242 4.97 -14.59 -23.90
CA ALA A 242 5.26 -15.99 -24.21
C ALA A 242 4.19 -16.64 -25.11
N GLN A 243 2.90 -16.28 -24.93
CA GLN A 243 1.84 -16.66 -25.87
C GLN A 243 2.06 -16.04 -27.26
N GLY A 244 2.36 -14.75 -27.32
CA GLY A 244 2.62 -14.02 -28.57
C GLY A 244 3.80 -14.59 -29.36
N GLU A 245 4.79 -15.14 -28.66
CA GLU A 245 5.95 -15.80 -29.27
C GLU A 245 5.72 -17.27 -29.62
N GLY A 246 4.59 -17.86 -29.23
CA GLY A 246 4.22 -19.24 -29.54
C GLY A 246 4.76 -20.29 -28.58
N TYR A 247 5.30 -19.89 -27.44
CA TYR A 247 5.71 -20.83 -26.38
C TYR A 247 4.52 -21.39 -25.60
N LEU A 248 3.51 -20.54 -25.37
CA LEU A 248 2.28 -20.88 -24.65
C LEU A 248 1.06 -20.80 -25.57
N GLY A 249 0.08 -21.65 -25.31
CA GLY A 249 -1.19 -21.70 -26.04
C GLY A 249 -2.28 -20.87 -25.39
N THR A 250 -3.51 -21.38 -25.35
CA THR A 250 -4.62 -20.71 -24.65
C THR A 250 -4.46 -20.88 -23.14
N MET A 251 -4.52 -19.78 -22.41
CA MET A 251 -4.29 -19.73 -20.97
C MET A 251 -5.55 -19.28 -20.23
N VAL A 252 -5.69 -19.72 -18.98
CA VAL A 252 -6.65 -19.17 -18.00
C VAL A 252 -5.92 -18.74 -16.73
N LYS A 253 -6.49 -17.77 -16.01
CA LYS A 253 -5.99 -17.26 -14.73
C LYS A 253 -6.71 -17.95 -13.59
N ARG A 254 -5.99 -18.55 -12.65
CA ARG A 254 -6.54 -19.03 -11.37
C ARG A 254 -6.03 -18.17 -10.22
N TRP A 255 -6.94 -17.63 -9.42
CA TRP A 255 -6.56 -16.88 -8.23
C TRP A 255 -6.10 -17.80 -7.10
N SER A 256 -4.91 -17.53 -6.56
CA SER A 256 -4.30 -18.28 -5.47
C SER A 256 -4.02 -17.34 -4.29
N THR A 257 -4.55 -17.67 -3.13
CA THR A 257 -4.39 -16.90 -1.89
C THR A 257 -3.28 -17.47 -1.04
N SER A 258 -2.65 -16.71 -0.13
CA SER A 258 -1.63 -17.22 0.80
C SER A 258 -2.08 -18.49 1.56
N GLY A 259 -3.39 -18.68 1.76
CA GLY A 259 -4.02 -19.92 2.24
C GLY A 259 -3.69 -20.28 3.69
N ASP A 260 -3.18 -19.32 4.46
CA ASP A 260 -3.06 -19.41 5.91
C ASP A 260 -4.39 -19.01 6.59
N ASP A 261 -4.46 -19.14 7.93
CA ASP A 261 -5.66 -18.74 8.68
C ASP A 261 -5.86 -17.20 8.72
N SER A 262 -4.89 -16.45 8.18
CA SER A 262 -4.87 -14.99 8.13
C SER A 262 -5.52 -14.42 6.86
N VAL A 263 -5.85 -15.25 5.87
CA VAL A 263 -6.53 -14.81 4.65
C VAL A 263 -7.85 -14.11 4.99
N CYS A 264 -8.12 -12.94 4.42
CA CYS A 264 -9.39 -12.23 4.66
C CYS A 264 -10.57 -12.90 3.92
N ASP A 265 -11.81 -12.52 4.24
CA ASP A 265 -12.99 -13.10 3.58
C ASP A 265 -13.03 -12.85 2.07
N ILE A 266 -12.50 -11.69 1.60
CA ILE A 266 -12.44 -11.34 0.17
C ILE A 266 -11.53 -12.32 -0.56
N CYS A 267 -10.28 -12.47 -0.13
CA CYS A 267 -9.33 -13.36 -0.77
C CYS A 267 -9.81 -14.81 -0.68
N ASN A 268 -10.33 -15.25 0.47
CA ASN A 268 -10.82 -16.62 0.63
C ASN A 268 -11.97 -16.96 -0.34
N ALA A 269 -12.78 -15.98 -0.73
CA ALA A 269 -13.82 -16.16 -1.75
C ALA A 269 -13.23 -16.36 -3.15
N LEU A 270 -12.08 -15.74 -3.45
CA LEU A 270 -11.40 -15.82 -4.74
C LEU A 270 -10.56 -17.09 -4.92
N GLU A 271 -10.16 -17.77 -3.84
CA GLU A 271 -9.33 -18.98 -3.90
C GLU A 271 -9.87 -20.01 -4.91
N GLY A 272 -9.06 -20.34 -5.92
CA GLY A 272 -9.35 -21.32 -6.96
C GLY A 272 -10.30 -20.83 -8.05
N THR A 273 -10.75 -19.58 -8.02
CA THR A 273 -11.57 -19.00 -9.09
C THR A 273 -10.74 -18.92 -10.37
N GLU A 274 -11.29 -19.44 -11.46
CA GLU A 274 -10.69 -19.42 -12.79
C GLU A 274 -11.46 -18.47 -13.71
N VAL A 275 -10.72 -17.64 -14.44
CA VAL A 275 -11.26 -16.73 -15.45
C VAL A 275 -10.35 -16.71 -16.67
N ASP A 276 -10.89 -16.33 -17.82
CA ASP A 276 -10.07 -16.13 -19.02
C ASP A 276 -9.05 -15.00 -18.81
N MET A 277 -7.97 -14.97 -19.61
CA MET A 277 -6.90 -13.96 -19.50
C MET A 277 -7.42 -12.53 -19.43
N ASP A 278 -8.41 -12.21 -20.26
CA ASP A 278 -8.98 -10.86 -20.41
C ASP A 278 -10.21 -10.61 -19.51
N SER A 279 -10.57 -11.59 -18.68
CA SER A 279 -11.71 -11.47 -17.76
C SER A 279 -11.29 -10.97 -16.37
N ASP A 280 -12.18 -10.21 -15.76
CA ASP A 280 -12.08 -9.73 -14.39
C ASP A 280 -12.48 -10.81 -13.37
N PHE A 281 -11.87 -10.73 -12.19
CA PHE A 281 -12.32 -11.41 -10.98
C PHE A 281 -13.43 -10.60 -10.30
N ASP A 282 -14.49 -11.27 -9.86
CA ASP A 282 -15.57 -10.63 -9.10
C ASP A 282 -15.24 -10.56 -7.61
N PHE A 283 -14.81 -9.39 -7.15
CA PHE A 283 -14.72 -9.09 -5.73
C PHE A 283 -15.19 -7.67 -5.40
N LYS A 284 -15.61 -7.50 -4.15
CA LYS A 284 -16.12 -6.24 -3.62
C LYS A 284 -15.03 -5.50 -2.85
N GLY A 285 -15.05 -4.17 -2.91
CA GLY A 285 -14.14 -3.34 -2.13
C GLY A 285 -14.02 -1.94 -2.71
N LYS A 286 -13.27 -1.07 -2.02
CA LYS A 286 -12.81 0.17 -2.63
C LYS A 286 -11.78 -0.20 -3.70
N VAL A 287 -12.01 0.24 -4.93
CA VAL A 287 -11.03 0.10 -6.00
C VAL A 287 -9.78 0.88 -5.61
N LEU A 288 -8.66 0.18 -5.51
CA LEU A 288 -7.35 0.76 -5.22
C LEU A 288 -6.79 1.44 -6.45
N PHE A 289 -6.95 0.85 -7.63
CA PHE A 289 -6.37 1.32 -8.88
C PHE A 289 -7.16 0.85 -10.10
N ALA A 290 -6.94 1.50 -11.24
CA ALA A 290 -7.55 1.07 -12.49
C ALA A 290 -7.10 -0.36 -12.85
N GLY A 291 -8.03 -1.21 -13.31
CA GLY A 291 -7.74 -2.60 -13.66
C GLY A 291 -7.50 -3.53 -12.47
N GLN A 292 -7.81 -3.13 -11.23
CA GLN A 292 -7.61 -3.97 -10.05
C GLN A 292 -8.32 -5.32 -10.11
N HIS A 293 -9.44 -5.42 -10.81
CA HIS A 293 -10.18 -6.68 -10.88
C HIS A 293 -9.50 -7.72 -11.78
N MET A 294 -8.51 -7.34 -12.58
CA MET A 294 -7.79 -8.27 -13.45
C MET A 294 -6.80 -9.16 -12.73
N LEU A 295 -6.17 -8.65 -11.67
CA LEU A 295 -5.00 -9.23 -11.00
C LEU A 295 -4.97 -8.82 -9.52
N PRO A 296 -4.33 -9.61 -8.63
CA PRO A 296 -4.02 -9.16 -7.28
C PRO A 296 -3.16 -7.88 -7.30
N PRO A 297 -3.20 -7.04 -6.25
CA PRO A 297 -3.89 -7.21 -4.97
C PRO A 297 -5.39 -6.82 -4.96
N ALA A 298 -6.23 -7.59 -4.24
CA ALA A 298 -7.65 -7.24 -4.00
C ALA A 298 -7.85 -6.19 -2.89
N HIS A 299 -6.87 -6.02 -2.00
CA HIS A 299 -6.90 -5.06 -0.89
C HIS A 299 -5.46 -4.70 -0.48
N PRO A 300 -5.25 -3.64 0.34
CA PRO A 300 -3.92 -3.31 0.83
C PRO A 300 -3.27 -4.49 1.57
N ARG A 301 -1.97 -4.70 1.39
CA ARG A 301 -1.20 -5.85 1.93
C ARG A 301 -1.67 -7.23 1.46
N CYS A 302 -2.40 -7.31 0.35
CA CYS A 302 -2.74 -8.60 -0.25
C CYS A 302 -1.48 -9.25 -0.85
N ALA A 303 -1.21 -10.50 -0.47
CA ALA A 303 -0.13 -11.34 -0.99
C ALA A 303 -0.69 -12.54 -1.79
N CYS A 304 -1.73 -12.30 -2.59
CA CYS A 304 -2.28 -13.30 -3.51
C CYS A 304 -1.52 -13.26 -4.84
N ALA A 305 -1.51 -14.38 -5.55
CA ALA A 305 -0.88 -14.55 -6.85
C ALA A 305 -1.86 -15.18 -7.85
N ILE A 306 -1.53 -15.09 -9.14
CA ILE A 306 -2.22 -15.83 -10.20
C ILE A 306 -1.38 -17.03 -10.64
N GLU A 307 -1.99 -18.21 -10.66
CA GLU A 307 -1.50 -19.38 -11.39
C GLU A 307 -2.06 -19.31 -12.81
N TYR A 308 -1.19 -19.34 -13.82
CA TYR A 308 -1.61 -19.40 -15.23
C TYR A 308 -1.60 -20.85 -15.71
N ILE A 309 -2.70 -21.28 -16.31
CA ILE A 309 -2.93 -22.68 -16.69
C ILE A 309 -3.18 -22.76 -18.18
N GLU A 310 -2.38 -23.55 -18.88
CA GLU A 310 -2.58 -23.81 -20.31
C GLU A 310 -3.72 -24.81 -20.52
N VAL A 311 -4.78 -24.37 -21.19
CA VAL A 311 -5.98 -25.18 -21.48
C VAL A 311 -6.00 -25.73 -22.92
N ALA A 312 -5.19 -25.16 -23.81
CA ALA A 312 -4.99 -25.69 -25.16
C ALA A 312 -3.60 -25.29 -25.68
N ALA A 313 -2.88 -26.23 -26.30
CA ALA A 313 -1.55 -25.98 -26.84
C ALA A 313 -1.57 -25.02 -28.06
N PRO A 314 -0.48 -24.26 -28.32
CA PRO A 314 -0.38 -23.39 -29.49
C PRO A 314 -0.24 -24.21 -30.77
N ARG A 315 -0.68 -23.66 -31.90
CA ARG A 315 -0.47 -24.28 -33.22
C ARG A 315 1.00 -24.13 -33.62
N GLY A 316 1.79 -25.18 -33.43
CA GLY A 316 3.22 -25.20 -33.76
C GLY A 316 4.09 -24.62 -32.64
N ARG A 317 4.05 -25.25 -31.46
CA ARG A 317 4.85 -24.89 -30.29
C ARG A 317 6.34 -24.78 -30.64
N LYS A 318 6.95 -23.67 -30.24
CA LYS A 318 8.41 -23.49 -30.27
C LYS A 318 9.11 -24.33 -29.22
#